data_AF-A0A1W9X3Z6-F1
#
_entry.id   AF-A0A1W9X3Z6-F1
#
_cell.length_a   1.000
_cell.length_b   1.000
_cell.length_c   1.000
_cell.angle_alpha   90.00
_cell.angle_beta   90.00
_cell.angle_gamma   90.00
#
_symmetry.space_group_name_H-M   'P 1'
#
loop_
_entity.id
_entity.type
_entity.pdbx_description
1 polymer ?
#
loop_
_entity_poly.entity_id
_entity_poly.type
_entity_poly.pdbx_seq_one_letter_code
_entity_poly.pdbx_strand_id
1 'polypeptide(L)'
;MSFKISMFSGSTDLDDALTLLAQTAMGLPRDSNRLTLEQAHEHYCSGEGYNQLLRTAERFKIDPETLPERQQLDRLFRDELLSRKALQTHAARNVYNSGKVALWQALWEPFKDKLLPNQTLLQTMAHMTALNTSAAGGDVQTCVDWLLQQLKAMDFSVETLTNKGQAPILFARRAAMGMQGHLVLYGHYDTVKPQPERWDTDPLKLTLKNNRLYGCGIGDNKGALAVRLQTIAGMDKAPALTWIIQGEEEIASPFAHQQFPSLLSGVKATLWLEETGYHDNEGTQRLLARVIGNEQEGDLPPDRALWPLIDSLAQDAALWKVGYRVESRSLNKAFFQNGCPFNKQLPTGARYLAIGINDPRSGIHKPNESIPAWTIRLHQRQLATVFEWINRIAAGE
;
A
#
# COMPACT_ATOMS: atom_id res chain seq x y z
N MET A 1 -11.51 21.66 -5.47
CA MET A 1 -10.16 22.12 -5.83
C MET A 1 -9.23 20.91 -5.78
N SER A 2 -8.61 20.52 -6.89
CA SER A 2 -7.61 19.44 -6.91
C SER A 2 -6.32 19.98 -6.29
N PHE A 3 -6.10 19.70 -4.99
CA PHE A 3 -4.80 19.94 -4.38
C PHE A 3 -3.83 18.87 -4.86
N LYS A 4 -2.66 19.30 -5.35
CA LYS A 4 -1.57 18.39 -5.71
C LYS A 4 -0.86 17.96 -4.42
N ILE A 5 -1.04 16.71 -4.02
CA ILE A 5 -0.37 16.12 -2.86
C ILE A 5 0.96 15.57 -3.35
N SER A 6 2.04 16.32 -3.22
CA SER A 6 3.35 15.86 -3.68
C SER A 6 4.14 15.23 -2.54
N MET A 7 4.69 14.04 -2.78
CA MET A 7 5.59 13.39 -1.81
C MET A 7 6.89 14.17 -1.59
N PHE A 8 7.31 14.86 -2.62
CA PHE A 8 8.45 15.74 -2.58
C PHE A 8 7.98 17.07 -3.15
N SER A 9 8.32 18.17 -2.50
CA SER A 9 7.96 19.53 -2.89
C SER A 9 8.67 20.01 -4.18
N GLY A 10 9.20 19.09 -4.98
CA GLY A 10 10.02 19.33 -6.17
C GLY A 10 11.49 19.17 -5.83
N SER A 11 12.36 20.00 -6.41
CA SER A 11 13.80 19.95 -6.16
C SER A 11 14.16 20.17 -4.69
N THR A 12 13.32 20.83 -3.89
CA THR A 12 13.50 21.12 -2.45
C THR A 12 13.85 19.90 -1.59
N ASP A 13 13.33 18.72 -1.93
CA ASP A 13 13.51 17.48 -1.14
C ASP A 13 14.44 16.46 -1.84
N LEU A 14 15.38 16.94 -2.66
CA LEU A 14 16.31 16.11 -3.43
C LEU A 14 16.97 15.01 -2.59
N ASP A 15 17.49 15.33 -1.41
CA ASP A 15 18.21 14.36 -0.57
C ASP A 15 17.28 13.23 -0.10
N ASP A 16 16.00 13.54 0.20
CA ASP A 16 15.02 12.54 0.60
C ASP A 16 14.60 11.64 -0.56
N ALA A 17 14.47 12.21 -1.76
CA ALA A 17 14.17 11.49 -2.98
C ALA A 17 15.33 10.55 -3.40
N LEU A 18 16.56 11.04 -3.35
CA LEU A 18 17.75 10.24 -3.64
C LEU A 18 17.99 9.17 -2.57
N THR A 19 17.72 9.48 -1.30
CA THR A 19 17.74 8.48 -0.22
C THR A 19 16.69 7.40 -0.51
N LEU A 20 15.46 7.79 -0.84
CA LEU A 20 14.38 6.85 -1.10
C LEU A 20 14.71 5.90 -2.26
N LEU A 21 15.20 6.41 -3.40
CA LEU A 21 15.60 5.60 -4.53
C LEU A 21 16.71 4.61 -4.14
N ALA A 22 17.72 5.07 -3.40
CA ALA A 22 18.82 4.23 -2.95
C ALA A 22 18.34 3.08 -2.04
N GLN A 23 17.52 3.41 -1.04
CA GLN A 23 16.99 2.46 -0.06
C GLN A 23 15.97 1.49 -0.65
N THR A 24 15.11 1.99 -1.54
CA THR A 24 13.95 1.24 -2.02
C THR A 24 14.31 0.32 -3.18
N ALA A 25 15.29 0.69 -3.99
CA ALA A 25 15.55 -0.01 -5.24
C ALA A 25 17.01 -0.31 -5.52
N MET A 26 17.96 0.46 -4.98
CA MET A 26 19.38 0.23 -5.25
C MET A 26 20.08 -0.64 -4.20
N GLY A 27 19.36 -1.06 -3.16
CA GLY A 27 19.86 -2.03 -2.18
C GLY A 27 20.59 -1.40 -0.99
N LEU A 28 20.52 -0.09 -0.83
CA LEU A 28 20.89 0.52 0.45
C LEU A 28 19.91 0.03 1.55
N PRO A 29 20.37 -0.27 2.78
CA PRO A 29 19.48 -0.69 3.85
C PRO A 29 18.36 0.33 4.13
N ARG A 30 17.13 -0.13 4.33
CA ARG A 30 15.94 0.74 4.52
C ARG A 30 15.93 1.49 5.85
N ASP A 31 16.65 0.98 6.83
CA ASP A 31 16.85 1.56 8.15
C ASP A 31 18.07 2.50 8.22
N SER A 32 18.79 2.67 7.10
CA SER A 32 19.90 3.61 7.03
C SER A 32 19.44 5.07 7.18
N ASN A 33 20.35 5.91 7.63
CA ASN A 33 20.12 7.35 7.72
C ASN A 33 19.89 7.96 6.33
N ARG A 34 19.21 9.11 6.32
CA ARG A 34 19.12 10.00 5.16
C ARG A 34 20.53 10.28 4.62
N LEU A 35 20.72 10.07 3.32
CA LEU A 35 21.97 10.40 2.65
C LEU A 35 22.11 11.92 2.58
N THR A 36 23.29 12.45 2.90
CA THR A 36 23.67 13.78 2.44
C THR A 36 23.88 13.76 0.93
N LEU A 37 23.94 14.93 0.30
CA LEU A 37 24.21 15.00 -1.13
C LEU A 37 25.60 14.43 -1.49
N GLU A 38 26.60 14.60 -0.63
CA GLU A 38 27.94 14.01 -0.79
C GLU A 38 27.87 12.48 -0.74
N GLN A 39 27.15 11.91 0.23
CA GLN A 39 26.97 10.46 0.35
C GLN A 39 26.18 9.90 -0.84
N ALA A 40 25.16 10.64 -1.31
CA ALA A 40 24.45 10.30 -2.53
C ALA A 40 25.40 10.35 -3.74
N HIS A 41 26.22 11.40 -3.88
CA HIS A 41 27.20 11.52 -4.96
C HIS A 41 28.14 10.30 -4.99
N GLU A 42 28.73 9.93 -3.86
CA GLU A 42 29.58 8.75 -3.73
C GLU A 42 28.83 7.45 -4.10
N HIS A 43 27.61 7.28 -3.60
CA HIS A 43 26.79 6.11 -3.89
C HIS A 43 26.47 5.99 -5.38
N TYR A 44 25.83 7.00 -5.96
CA TYR A 44 25.31 6.97 -7.34
C TYR A 44 26.41 7.03 -8.41
N CYS A 45 27.55 7.66 -8.13
CA CYS A 45 28.64 7.80 -9.11
C CYS A 45 29.77 6.77 -8.97
N SER A 46 29.74 5.94 -7.92
CA SER A 46 30.63 4.77 -7.84
C SER A 46 30.40 3.82 -9.02
N GLY A 47 31.42 3.03 -9.39
CA GLY A 47 31.27 2.03 -10.46
C GLY A 47 30.16 1.02 -10.15
N GLU A 48 30.08 0.57 -8.90
CA GLU A 48 29.04 -0.35 -8.44
C GLU A 48 27.65 0.29 -8.41
N GLY A 49 27.52 1.48 -7.80
CA GLY A 49 26.24 2.17 -7.65
C GLY A 49 25.66 2.63 -8.98
N TYR A 50 26.48 3.09 -9.93
CA TYR A 50 26.02 3.43 -11.27
C TYR A 50 25.52 2.18 -12.03
N ASN A 51 26.24 1.06 -11.96
CA ASN A 51 25.76 -0.21 -12.52
C ASN A 51 24.45 -0.66 -11.86
N GLN A 52 24.31 -0.43 -10.55
CA GLN A 52 23.09 -0.75 -9.81
C GLN A 52 21.93 0.17 -10.19
N LEU A 53 22.18 1.43 -10.52
CA LEU A 53 21.19 2.37 -11.07
C LEU A 53 20.67 1.87 -12.42
N LEU A 54 21.55 1.49 -13.34
CA LEU A 54 21.16 0.95 -14.66
C LEU A 54 20.34 -0.33 -14.53
N ARG A 55 20.80 -1.29 -13.70
CA ARG A 55 20.01 -2.50 -13.39
C ARG A 55 18.66 -2.18 -12.77
N THR A 56 18.56 -1.10 -12.01
CA THR A 56 17.30 -0.66 -11.41
C THR A 56 16.36 -0.07 -12.46
N ALA A 57 16.89 0.70 -13.42
CA ALA A 57 16.13 1.19 -14.57
C ALA A 57 15.56 0.03 -15.39
N GLU A 58 16.38 -0.96 -15.73
CA GLU A 58 15.96 -2.19 -16.42
C GLU A 58 14.83 -2.92 -15.67
N ARG A 59 14.98 -3.13 -14.35
CA ARG A 59 13.94 -3.78 -13.52
C ARG A 59 12.59 -3.05 -13.57
N PHE A 60 12.61 -1.72 -13.63
CA PHE A 60 11.40 -0.90 -13.72
C PHE A 60 10.95 -0.59 -15.16
N LYS A 61 11.62 -1.18 -16.15
CA LYS A 61 11.40 -0.93 -17.58
C LYS A 61 11.51 0.57 -17.93
N ILE A 62 12.51 1.22 -17.35
CA ILE A 62 12.94 2.56 -17.71
C ILE A 62 14.09 2.39 -18.70
N ASP A 63 13.99 3.07 -19.84
CA ASP A 63 15.02 3.04 -20.88
C ASP A 63 16.35 3.59 -20.32
N PRO A 64 17.42 2.78 -20.22
CA PRO A 64 18.70 3.23 -19.70
C PRO A 64 19.30 4.42 -20.45
N GLU A 65 18.97 4.60 -21.74
CA GLU A 65 19.45 5.73 -22.54
C GLU A 65 18.86 7.07 -22.08
N THR A 66 17.77 7.05 -21.31
CA THR A 66 17.18 8.25 -20.71
C THR A 66 17.92 8.71 -19.45
N LEU A 67 18.84 7.89 -18.92
CA LEU A 67 19.66 8.23 -17.76
C LEU A 67 21.00 8.84 -18.19
N PRO A 68 21.56 9.79 -17.43
CA PRO A 68 22.85 10.39 -17.75
C PRO A 68 23.98 9.34 -17.69
N GLU A 69 24.96 9.49 -18.57
CA GLU A 69 26.23 8.76 -18.44
C GLU A 69 26.88 9.05 -17.08
N ARG A 70 27.66 8.12 -16.54
CA ARG A 70 28.29 8.28 -15.21
C ARG A 70 29.09 9.58 -15.06
N GLN A 71 29.80 10.01 -16.11
CA GLN A 71 30.55 11.27 -16.11
C GLN A 71 29.64 12.51 -16.12
N GLN A 72 28.50 12.43 -16.79
CA GLN A 72 27.48 13.48 -16.75
C GLN A 72 26.81 13.54 -15.38
N LEU A 73 26.51 12.38 -14.78
CA LEU A 73 25.95 12.30 -13.44
C LEU A 73 26.89 12.89 -12.38
N ASP A 74 28.18 12.55 -12.44
CA ASP A 74 29.21 13.13 -11.56
C ASP A 74 29.26 14.66 -11.66
N ARG A 75 29.18 15.21 -12.88
CA ARG A 75 29.09 16.67 -13.10
C ARG A 75 27.85 17.27 -12.45
N LEU A 76 26.68 16.68 -12.64
CA LEU A 76 25.43 17.16 -12.03
C LEU A 76 25.50 17.20 -10.50
N PHE A 77 26.08 16.19 -9.87
CA PHE A 77 26.30 16.20 -8.41
C PHE A 77 27.28 17.29 -7.98
N ARG A 78 28.42 17.45 -8.67
CA ARG A 78 29.40 18.50 -8.36
C ARG A 78 28.81 19.89 -8.49
N ASP A 79 28.03 20.15 -9.53
CA ASP A 79 27.37 21.44 -9.76
C ASP A 79 26.40 21.78 -8.62
N GLU A 80 25.59 20.82 -8.17
CA GLU A 80 24.70 21.04 -7.02
C GLU A 80 25.47 21.17 -5.70
N LEU A 81 26.55 20.42 -5.49
CA LEU A 81 27.41 20.59 -4.30
C LEU A 81 28.03 21.98 -4.24
N LEU A 82 28.49 22.52 -5.37
CA LEU A 82 28.99 23.89 -5.49
C LEU A 82 27.88 24.90 -5.22
N SER A 83 26.69 24.70 -5.79
CA SER A 83 25.50 25.51 -5.55
C SER A 83 25.16 25.61 -4.05
N ARG A 84 25.14 24.49 -3.33
CA ARG A 84 24.88 24.47 -1.88
C ARG A 84 25.92 25.22 -1.07
N LYS A 85 27.20 25.04 -1.39
CA LYS A 85 28.29 25.78 -0.73
C LYS A 85 28.14 27.28 -0.94
N ALA A 86 27.88 27.71 -2.18
CA ALA A 86 27.67 29.11 -2.50
C ALA A 86 26.46 29.71 -1.76
N LEU A 87 25.35 28.97 -1.63
CA LEU A 87 24.18 29.39 -0.87
C LEU A 87 24.48 29.60 0.63
N GLN A 88 25.27 28.71 1.24
CA GLN A 88 25.70 28.83 2.64
C GLN A 88 26.60 30.05 2.84
N THR A 89 27.46 30.38 1.88
CA THR A 89 28.40 31.51 1.98
C THR A 89 27.75 32.87 1.64
N HIS A 90 26.72 32.92 0.79
CA HIS A 90 26.19 34.17 0.22
C HIS A 90 24.76 34.57 0.62
N ALA A 91 24.22 34.07 1.75
CA ALA A 91 22.99 34.55 2.40
C ALA A 91 21.88 35.04 1.43
N ALA A 92 21.33 34.11 0.62
CA ALA A 92 20.08 34.26 -0.12
C ALA A 92 20.06 34.91 -1.53
N ARG A 93 21.16 34.99 -2.29
CA ARG A 93 21.02 35.05 -3.77
C ARG A 93 20.88 33.64 -4.34
N ASN A 94 19.63 33.23 -4.57
CA ASN A 94 19.26 31.96 -5.21
C ASN A 94 19.57 31.99 -6.71
N VAL A 95 20.86 32.02 -7.08
CA VAL A 95 21.30 32.06 -8.49
C VAL A 95 21.45 30.65 -9.09
N TYR A 96 21.38 29.59 -8.26
CA TYR A 96 21.84 28.24 -8.63
C TYR A 96 20.84 27.10 -8.39
N ASN A 97 19.52 27.37 -8.41
CA ASN A 97 18.50 26.31 -8.37
C ASN A 97 18.55 25.37 -9.60
N SER A 98 19.35 25.71 -10.63
CA SER A 98 19.52 24.93 -11.85
C SER A 98 20.17 23.56 -11.62
N GLY A 99 21.21 23.48 -10.77
CA GLY A 99 21.91 22.21 -10.49
C GLY A 99 20.99 21.18 -9.84
N LYS A 100 20.29 21.59 -8.79
CA LYS A 100 19.27 20.78 -8.10
C LYS A 100 18.19 20.26 -9.01
N VAL A 101 17.62 21.14 -9.85
CA VAL A 101 16.55 20.79 -10.79
C VAL A 101 17.07 19.84 -11.87
N ALA A 102 18.27 20.07 -12.39
CA ALA A 102 18.88 19.19 -13.39
C ALA A 102 19.15 17.79 -12.82
N LEU A 103 19.70 17.70 -11.61
CA LEU A 103 19.93 16.41 -10.95
C LEU A 103 18.61 15.70 -10.61
N TRP A 104 17.60 16.44 -10.16
CA TRP A 104 16.25 15.92 -9.94
C TRP A 104 15.65 15.30 -11.22
N GLN A 105 15.68 16.05 -12.32
CA GLN A 105 15.13 15.64 -13.61
C GLN A 105 15.88 14.43 -14.19
N ALA A 106 17.20 14.41 -14.06
CA ALA A 106 18.03 13.36 -14.63
C ALA A 106 18.01 12.06 -13.82
N LEU A 107 17.90 12.14 -12.48
CA LEU A 107 18.09 10.98 -11.61
C LEU A 107 16.81 10.51 -10.91
N TRP A 108 15.97 11.41 -10.42
CA TRP A 108 14.79 11.02 -9.63
C TRP A 108 13.52 10.92 -10.48
N GLU A 109 13.27 11.91 -11.34
CA GLU A 109 12.05 12.01 -12.14
C GLU A 109 11.72 10.71 -12.93
N PRO A 110 12.67 9.98 -13.53
CA PRO A 110 12.39 8.73 -14.24
C PRO A 110 11.82 7.61 -13.35
N PHE A 111 12.15 7.60 -12.06
CA PHE A 111 11.76 6.54 -11.12
C PHE A 111 10.52 6.88 -10.29
N LYS A 112 10.15 8.17 -10.17
CA LYS A 112 9.14 8.62 -9.21
C LYS A 112 7.81 7.86 -9.32
N ASP A 113 7.30 7.63 -10.53
CA ASP A 113 5.97 7.00 -10.75
C ASP A 113 6.01 5.47 -10.60
N LYS A 114 7.21 4.90 -10.52
CA LYS A 114 7.43 3.48 -10.21
C LYS A 114 7.48 3.25 -8.71
N LEU A 115 8.01 4.21 -7.96
CA LEU A 115 8.25 4.07 -6.52
C LEU A 115 7.17 4.72 -5.66
N LEU A 116 6.45 5.72 -6.18
CA LEU A 116 5.47 6.49 -5.42
C LEU A 116 4.04 6.32 -5.90
N PRO A 117 3.05 6.45 -5.00
CA PRO A 117 1.64 6.56 -5.37
C PRO A 117 1.40 7.78 -6.27
N ASN A 118 0.48 7.62 -7.23
CA ASN A 118 0.03 8.72 -8.07
C ASN A 118 -0.90 9.69 -7.31
N GLN A 119 -1.20 10.83 -7.93
CA GLN A 119 -2.04 11.87 -7.32
C GLN A 119 -3.45 11.37 -6.99
N THR A 120 -4.07 10.60 -7.88
CA THR A 120 -5.43 10.09 -7.68
C THR A 120 -5.52 9.21 -6.43
N LEU A 121 -4.50 8.36 -6.20
CA LEU A 121 -4.42 7.54 -5.00
C LEU A 121 -4.16 8.34 -3.74
N LEU A 122 -3.26 9.32 -3.79
CA LEU A 122 -3.04 10.22 -2.66
C LEU A 122 -4.29 11.03 -2.30
N GLN A 123 -5.06 11.47 -3.30
CA GLN A 123 -6.33 12.16 -3.10
C GLN A 123 -7.40 11.24 -2.49
N THR A 124 -7.45 9.99 -2.92
CA THR A 124 -8.32 8.95 -2.34
C THR A 124 -8.00 8.74 -0.86
N MET A 125 -6.71 8.52 -0.55
CA MET A 125 -6.24 8.39 0.83
C MET A 125 -6.57 9.64 1.65
N ALA A 126 -6.31 10.83 1.11
CA ALA A 126 -6.57 12.08 1.81
C ALA A 126 -8.05 12.30 2.11
N HIS A 127 -8.92 11.98 1.15
CA HIS A 127 -10.36 12.04 1.35
C HIS A 127 -10.79 11.12 2.49
N MET A 128 -10.37 9.85 2.46
CA MET A 128 -10.74 8.89 3.49
C MET A 128 -10.18 9.26 4.87
N THR A 129 -8.93 9.71 4.95
CA THR A 129 -8.30 10.16 6.21
C THR A 129 -9.03 11.35 6.82
N ALA A 130 -9.61 12.24 6.01
CA ALA A 130 -10.33 13.41 6.48
C ALA A 130 -11.67 13.11 7.16
N LEU A 131 -12.24 11.92 6.93
CA LEU A 131 -13.51 11.51 7.52
C LEU A 131 -13.28 10.90 8.90
N ASN A 132 -13.81 11.50 9.96
CA ASN A 132 -13.79 10.91 11.29
C ASN A 132 -14.88 9.84 11.41
N THR A 133 -14.52 8.59 11.10
CA THR A 133 -15.38 7.41 11.11
C THR A 133 -15.27 6.60 12.40
N SER A 134 -14.72 7.19 13.47
CA SER A 134 -14.72 6.57 14.79
C SER A 134 -16.12 6.52 15.40
N ALA A 135 -16.31 5.70 16.45
CA ALA A 135 -17.61 5.59 17.14
C ALA A 135 -18.13 6.92 17.70
N ALA A 136 -17.24 7.87 18.02
CA ALA A 136 -17.59 9.22 18.47
C ALA A 136 -17.54 10.26 17.34
N GLY A 137 -17.22 9.83 16.12
CA GLY A 137 -17.16 10.67 14.91
C GLY A 137 -18.53 10.89 14.28
N GLY A 138 -18.57 11.83 13.34
CA GLY A 138 -19.81 12.21 12.62
C GLY A 138 -19.85 11.74 11.16
N ASP A 139 -18.78 11.14 10.64
CA ASP A 139 -18.59 10.99 9.19
C ASP A 139 -18.84 9.57 8.66
N VAL A 140 -19.41 8.67 9.47
CA VAL A 140 -19.72 7.29 9.06
C VAL A 140 -20.62 7.28 7.82
N GLN A 141 -21.73 8.04 7.83
CA GLN A 141 -22.65 8.08 6.70
C GLN A 141 -21.99 8.73 5.47
N THR A 142 -21.26 9.82 5.65
CA THR A 142 -20.49 10.47 4.57
C THR A 142 -19.50 9.51 3.91
N CYS A 143 -18.80 8.70 4.71
CA CYS A 143 -17.86 7.70 4.22
C CYS A 143 -18.58 6.59 3.44
N VAL A 144 -19.69 6.08 3.98
CA VAL A 144 -20.52 5.06 3.32
C VAL A 144 -21.06 5.57 1.99
N ASP A 145 -21.60 6.78 1.94
CA ASP A 145 -22.13 7.37 0.71
C ASP A 145 -21.04 7.56 -0.35
N TRP A 146 -19.85 8.00 0.07
CA TRP A 146 -18.71 8.11 -0.83
C TRP A 146 -18.23 6.74 -1.34
N LEU A 147 -18.11 5.74 -0.46
CA LEU A 147 -17.75 4.37 -0.86
C LEU A 147 -18.76 3.78 -1.83
N LEU A 148 -20.05 3.99 -1.61
CA LEU A 148 -21.12 3.57 -2.52
C LEU A 148 -20.97 4.22 -3.90
N GLN A 149 -20.60 5.50 -3.97
CA GLN A 149 -20.32 6.16 -5.25
C GLN A 149 -19.11 5.55 -5.95
N GLN A 150 -18.01 5.30 -5.24
CA GLN A 150 -16.82 4.68 -5.83
C GLN A 150 -17.12 3.25 -6.34
N LEU A 151 -17.81 2.44 -5.54
CA LEU A 151 -18.19 1.07 -5.89
C LEU A 151 -19.13 1.04 -7.11
N LYS A 152 -20.14 1.90 -7.15
CA LYS A 152 -21.05 2.01 -8.30
C LYS A 152 -20.33 2.47 -9.57
N ALA A 153 -19.39 3.40 -9.46
CA ALA A 153 -18.57 3.84 -10.59
C ALA A 153 -17.67 2.74 -11.16
N MET A 154 -17.42 1.68 -10.39
CA MET A 154 -16.69 0.48 -10.80
C MET A 154 -17.62 -0.70 -11.15
N ASP A 155 -18.92 -0.45 -11.39
CA ASP A 155 -19.95 -1.42 -11.76
C ASP A 155 -20.25 -2.51 -10.70
N PHE A 156 -20.03 -2.20 -9.41
CA PHE A 156 -20.50 -3.08 -8.34
C PHE A 156 -22.00 -2.87 -8.08
N SER A 157 -22.72 -3.99 -7.94
CA SER A 157 -24.01 -4.03 -7.25
C SER A 157 -23.77 -4.10 -5.75
N VAL A 158 -24.23 -3.11 -4.99
CA VAL A 158 -23.98 -3.02 -3.54
C VAL A 158 -25.27 -3.22 -2.74
N GLU A 159 -25.24 -4.18 -1.83
CA GLU A 159 -26.22 -4.33 -0.76
C GLU A 159 -25.67 -3.68 0.51
N THR A 160 -26.37 -2.67 1.02
CA THR A 160 -26.01 -1.99 2.28
C THR A 160 -26.83 -2.58 3.41
N LEU A 161 -26.20 -3.36 4.28
CA LEU A 161 -26.85 -3.88 5.48
C LEU A 161 -26.83 -2.79 6.56
N THR A 162 -27.98 -2.53 7.17
CA THR A 162 -28.14 -1.52 8.22
C THR A 162 -28.94 -2.07 9.38
N ASN A 163 -28.63 -1.59 10.58
CA ASN A 163 -29.42 -1.84 11.78
C ASN A 163 -29.30 -0.64 12.71
N LYS A 164 -30.34 -0.38 13.51
CA LYS A 164 -30.37 0.78 14.40
C LYS A 164 -29.21 0.71 15.40
N GLY A 165 -28.39 1.76 15.42
CA GLY A 165 -27.24 1.87 16.33
C GLY A 165 -26.02 1.07 15.90
N GLN A 166 -26.02 0.52 14.68
CA GLN A 166 -24.87 -0.18 14.10
C GLN A 166 -24.36 0.53 12.85
N ALA A 167 -23.05 0.53 12.64
CA ALA A 167 -22.47 1.10 11.44
C ALA A 167 -22.75 0.18 10.23
N PRO A 168 -23.06 0.73 9.04
CA PRO A 168 -23.40 -0.09 7.89
C PRO A 168 -22.31 -1.08 7.44
N ILE A 169 -22.75 -2.19 6.85
CA ILE A 169 -21.87 -3.12 6.12
C ILE A 169 -22.20 -3.01 4.64
N LEU A 170 -21.18 -2.81 3.80
CA LEU A 170 -21.29 -2.82 2.35
C LEU A 170 -20.92 -4.21 1.84
N PHE A 171 -21.88 -4.87 1.20
CA PHE A 171 -21.67 -6.13 0.49
C PHE A 171 -21.75 -5.87 -1.02
N ALA A 172 -20.60 -5.64 -1.63
CA ALA A 172 -20.48 -5.25 -3.02
C ALA A 172 -20.13 -6.47 -3.88
N ARG A 173 -20.83 -6.67 -5.00
CA ARG A 173 -20.57 -7.75 -5.95
C ARG A 173 -20.41 -7.21 -7.37
N ARG A 174 -19.41 -7.71 -8.08
CA ARG A 174 -19.17 -7.41 -9.50
C ARG A 174 -18.92 -8.70 -10.26
N ALA A 175 -19.57 -8.85 -11.41
CA ALA A 175 -19.31 -9.96 -12.31
C ALA A 175 -17.88 -9.91 -12.86
N ALA A 176 -17.39 -11.04 -13.37
CA ALA A 176 -16.07 -11.07 -13.99
C ALA A 176 -16.04 -10.21 -15.27
N MET A 177 -14.88 -9.58 -15.51
CA MET A 177 -14.60 -8.78 -16.70
C MET A 177 -13.41 -9.39 -17.43
N GLY A 178 -13.66 -10.27 -18.41
CA GLY A 178 -12.59 -10.82 -19.25
C GLY A 178 -11.57 -11.72 -18.54
N MET A 179 -11.83 -12.14 -17.31
CA MET A 179 -11.07 -13.15 -16.55
C MET A 179 -12.02 -14.19 -15.93
N GLN A 180 -11.46 -15.29 -15.45
CA GLN A 180 -12.17 -16.36 -14.74
C GLN A 180 -11.90 -16.31 -13.23
N GLY A 181 -12.71 -17.05 -12.47
CA GLY A 181 -12.55 -17.17 -11.02
C GLY A 181 -13.25 -16.08 -10.22
N HIS A 182 -13.10 -16.17 -8.90
CA HIS A 182 -13.78 -15.29 -7.95
C HIS A 182 -12.86 -14.94 -6.78
N LEU A 183 -12.73 -13.64 -6.50
CA LEU A 183 -11.99 -13.10 -5.36
C LEU A 183 -12.97 -12.53 -4.33
N VAL A 184 -12.81 -12.93 -3.07
CA VAL A 184 -13.47 -12.26 -1.94
C VAL A 184 -12.49 -11.33 -1.24
N LEU A 185 -12.84 -10.06 -1.13
CA LEU A 185 -12.09 -9.00 -0.47
C LEU A 185 -12.76 -8.63 0.86
N TYR A 186 -11.96 -8.43 1.90
CA TYR A 186 -12.43 -7.92 3.19
C TYR A 186 -11.61 -6.71 3.65
N GLY A 187 -12.31 -5.70 4.18
CA GLY A 187 -11.75 -4.50 4.80
C GLY A 187 -12.77 -3.79 5.68
N HIS A 188 -12.38 -2.64 6.23
CA HIS A 188 -13.25 -1.80 7.04
C HIS A 188 -12.93 -0.32 6.85
N TYR A 189 -13.86 0.55 7.23
CA TYR A 189 -13.73 2.00 7.06
C TYR A 189 -13.74 2.78 8.39
N ASP A 190 -14.15 2.15 9.49
CA ASP A 190 -14.10 2.74 10.81
C ASP A 190 -12.66 2.85 11.32
N THR A 191 -12.44 3.78 12.25
CA THR A 191 -11.13 4.01 12.86
C THR A 191 -11.31 4.17 14.36
N VAL A 192 -10.22 4.02 15.12
CA VAL A 192 -10.18 4.52 16.49
C VAL A 192 -10.39 6.05 16.56
N LYS A 193 -10.73 6.56 17.75
CA LYS A 193 -10.89 8.00 17.98
C LYS A 193 -9.55 8.74 17.73
N PRO A 194 -9.50 9.74 16.83
CA PRO A 194 -8.31 10.57 16.68
C PRO A 194 -8.05 11.37 17.98
N GLN A 195 -6.79 11.51 18.36
CA GLN A 195 -6.34 12.24 19.56
C GLN A 195 -5.37 13.36 19.15
N PRO A 196 -5.84 14.44 18.49
CA PRO A 196 -4.98 15.46 17.86
C PRO A 196 -3.89 16.03 18.77
N GLU A 197 -4.18 16.15 20.07
CA GLU A 197 -3.27 16.64 21.10
C GLU A 197 -2.02 15.76 21.31
N ARG A 198 -2.02 14.53 20.81
CA ARG A 198 -0.89 13.58 20.90
C ARG A 198 -0.13 13.42 19.59
N TRP A 199 -0.53 14.11 18.52
CA TRP A 199 0.06 13.96 17.19
C TRP A 199 0.95 15.15 16.83
N ASP A 200 2.00 14.86 16.06
CA ASP A 200 2.87 15.88 15.47
C ASP A 200 2.29 16.45 14.16
N THR A 201 1.30 15.77 13.59
CA THR A 201 0.57 16.16 12.38
C THR A 201 -0.93 16.07 12.64
N ASP A 202 -1.76 16.85 11.94
CA ASP A 202 -3.20 16.72 12.07
C ASP A 202 -3.66 15.29 11.68
N PRO A 203 -4.27 14.51 12.59
CA PRO A 203 -4.67 13.12 12.32
C PRO A 203 -5.72 12.98 11.23
N LEU A 204 -6.51 14.02 10.95
CA LEU A 204 -7.54 14.02 9.91
C LEU A 204 -7.05 14.71 8.63
N LYS A 205 -5.75 14.95 8.51
CA LYS A 205 -5.12 15.45 7.28
C LYS A 205 -3.99 14.55 6.88
N LEU A 206 -4.14 13.90 5.72
CA LEU A 206 -3.06 13.09 5.14
C LEU A 206 -1.82 13.97 4.98
N THR A 207 -0.81 13.67 5.78
CA THR A 207 0.42 14.44 5.84
C THR A 207 1.54 13.55 5.39
N LEU A 208 2.22 13.95 4.33
CA LEU A 208 3.44 13.26 3.95
C LEU A 208 4.65 13.90 4.61
N LYS A 209 5.48 13.07 5.23
CA LYS A 209 6.74 13.47 5.87
C LYS A 209 7.69 12.29 5.90
N ASN A 210 8.99 12.51 5.66
CA ASN A 210 10.03 11.49 5.79
C ASN A 210 9.71 10.16 5.07
N ASN A 211 9.23 10.24 3.82
CA ASN A 211 8.84 9.08 3.00
C ASN A 211 7.70 8.21 3.60
N ARG A 212 6.87 8.80 4.47
CA ARG A 212 5.71 8.17 5.08
C ARG A 212 4.47 9.03 4.92
N LEU A 213 3.32 8.37 4.87
CA LEU A 213 2.01 9.00 4.89
C LEU A 213 1.43 8.85 6.29
N TYR A 214 1.17 9.97 6.96
CA TYR A 214 0.59 10.06 8.29
C TYR A 214 -0.90 10.40 8.19
N GLY A 215 -1.69 9.76 9.06
CA GLY A 215 -3.13 10.00 9.15
C GLY A 215 -3.84 8.91 9.94
N CYS A 216 -4.91 9.26 10.63
CA CYS A 216 -5.71 8.32 11.41
C CYS A 216 -6.33 7.25 10.49
N GLY A 217 -6.11 5.98 10.81
CA GLY A 217 -6.58 4.83 10.04
C GLY A 217 -5.85 4.60 8.72
N ILE A 218 -4.74 5.30 8.44
CA ILE A 218 -3.98 5.08 7.20
C ILE A 218 -3.33 3.69 7.15
N GLY A 219 -2.93 3.15 8.30
CA GLY A 219 -2.43 1.79 8.46
C GLY A 219 -3.54 0.78 8.74
N ASP A 220 -4.66 1.21 9.34
CA ASP A 220 -5.80 0.33 9.67
C ASP A 220 -7.16 1.05 9.50
N ASN A 221 -7.87 0.91 8.37
CA ASN A 221 -7.51 0.22 7.13
C ASN A 221 -7.68 1.10 5.88
N LYS A 222 -7.87 2.41 6.06
CA LYS A 222 -8.19 3.36 4.98
C LYS A 222 -7.11 3.43 3.90
N GLY A 223 -5.84 3.30 4.26
CA GLY A 223 -4.75 3.31 3.27
C GLY A 223 -4.87 2.13 2.33
N ALA A 224 -4.98 0.91 2.87
CA ALA A 224 -5.08 -0.31 2.07
C ALA A 224 -6.37 -0.33 1.23
N LEU A 225 -7.50 0.03 1.85
CA LEU A 225 -8.79 0.22 1.17
C LEU A 225 -8.67 1.21 -0.01
N ALA A 226 -8.01 2.35 0.16
CA ALA A 226 -7.75 3.30 -0.92
C ALA A 226 -6.90 2.71 -2.06
N VAL A 227 -5.87 1.91 -1.73
CA VAL A 227 -5.03 1.23 -2.72
C VAL A 227 -5.85 0.25 -3.55
N ARG A 228 -6.72 -0.57 -2.94
CA ARG A 228 -7.61 -1.47 -3.67
C ARG A 228 -8.61 -0.73 -4.55
N LEU A 229 -9.27 0.31 -4.03
CA LEU A 229 -10.25 1.09 -4.80
C LEU A 229 -9.61 1.61 -6.09
N GLN A 230 -8.42 2.23 -5.99
CA GLN A 230 -7.72 2.77 -7.15
C GLN A 230 -7.16 1.69 -8.08
N THR A 231 -6.71 0.56 -7.53
CA THR A 231 -6.21 -0.54 -8.37
C THR A 231 -7.35 -1.16 -9.17
N ILE A 232 -8.47 -1.46 -8.52
CA ILE A 232 -9.65 -2.06 -9.16
C ILE A 232 -10.28 -1.11 -10.19
N ALA A 233 -10.30 0.20 -9.91
CA ALA A 233 -10.79 1.22 -10.84
C ALA A 233 -9.92 1.33 -12.10
N GLY A 234 -8.63 1.03 -12.01
CA GLY A 234 -7.69 1.10 -13.13
C GLY A 234 -7.53 -0.19 -13.93
N MET A 235 -8.31 -1.23 -13.64
CA MET A 235 -8.19 -2.54 -14.31
C MET A 235 -9.30 -2.74 -15.34
N ASP A 236 -8.89 -2.99 -16.59
CA ASP A 236 -9.81 -3.31 -17.69
C ASP A 236 -10.37 -4.73 -17.62
N LYS A 237 -9.64 -5.62 -16.93
CA LYS A 237 -10.01 -7.03 -16.74
C LYS A 237 -9.87 -7.42 -15.28
N ALA A 238 -10.80 -8.23 -14.78
CA ALA A 238 -10.82 -8.70 -13.41
C ALA A 238 -11.63 -10.00 -13.27
N PRO A 239 -11.32 -10.89 -12.31
CA PRO A 239 -12.21 -11.98 -11.94
C PRO A 239 -13.53 -11.43 -11.36
N ALA A 240 -14.49 -12.31 -11.08
CA ALA A 240 -15.63 -11.90 -10.27
C ALA A 240 -15.13 -11.41 -8.90
N LEU A 241 -15.78 -10.39 -8.34
CA LEU A 241 -15.39 -9.80 -7.07
C LEU A 241 -16.58 -9.78 -6.11
N THR A 242 -16.36 -10.23 -4.88
CA THR A 242 -17.19 -9.90 -3.73
C THR A 242 -16.34 -9.09 -2.77
N TRP A 243 -16.81 -7.91 -2.36
CA TRP A 243 -16.10 -7.06 -1.42
C TRP A 243 -17.00 -6.73 -0.24
N ILE A 244 -16.53 -7.12 0.95
CA ILE A 244 -17.18 -6.83 2.22
C ILE A 244 -16.40 -5.70 2.90
N ILE A 245 -17.09 -4.59 3.18
CA ILE A 245 -16.52 -3.44 3.90
C ILE A 245 -17.43 -3.14 5.08
N GLN A 246 -16.93 -3.24 6.31
CA GLN A 246 -17.71 -2.95 7.53
C GLN A 246 -17.25 -1.67 8.24
N GLY A 247 -18.07 -1.16 9.15
CA GLY A 247 -17.79 0.04 9.96
C GLY A 247 -17.69 -0.18 11.46
N GLU A 248 -17.45 -1.41 11.91
CA GLU A 248 -17.39 -1.73 13.34
C GLU A 248 -16.18 -2.62 13.70
N GLU A 249 -15.17 -2.71 12.85
CA GLU A 249 -14.01 -3.58 13.09
C GLU A 249 -13.31 -3.24 14.41
N GLU A 250 -13.11 -1.94 14.65
CA GLU A 250 -12.39 -1.37 15.79
C GLU A 250 -13.13 -1.54 17.12
N ILE A 251 -14.41 -1.95 17.06
CA ILE A 251 -15.26 -2.23 18.21
C ILE A 251 -15.73 -3.70 18.23
N ALA A 252 -14.91 -4.60 17.69
CA ALA A 252 -15.13 -6.06 17.69
C ALA A 252 -16.27 -6.56 16.78
N SER A 253 -16.69 -5.78 15.80
CA SER A 253 -17.56 -6.19 14.68
C SER A 253 -18.91 -6.82 15.08
N PRO A 254 -19.68 -6.27 16.04
CA PRO A 254 -20.90 -6.91 16.54
C PRO A 254 -21.95 -7.14 15.45
N PHE A 255 -22.11 -6.22 14.49
CA PHE A 255 -23.05 -6.43 13.39
C PHE A 255 -22.57 -7.49 12.39
N ALA A 256 -21.28 -7.47 12.04
CA ALA A 256 -20.72 -8.44 11.10
C ALA A 256 -20.79 -9.86 11.63
N HIS A 257 -20.62 -10.07 12.95
CA HIS A 257 -20.84 -11.39 13.56
C HIS A 257 -22.26 -11.92 13.37
N GLN A 258 -23.27 -11.05 13.29
CA GLN A 258 -24.66 -11.44 13.05
C GLN A 258 -24.92 -11.72 11.56
N GLN A 259 -24.34 -10.92 10.66
CA GLN A 259 -24.69 -10.94 9.24
C GLN A 259 -23.84 -11.92 8.42
N PHE A 260 -22.54 -12.03 8.70
CA PHE A 260 -21.61 -12.80 7.86
C PHE A 260 -21.96 -14.29 7.73
N PRO A 261 -22.47 -15.00 8.76
CA PRO A 261 -22.88 -16.40 8.60
C PRO A 261 -23.90 -16.61 7.48
N SER A 262 -24.90 -15.73 7.36
CA SER A 262 -25.89 -15.79 6.29
C SER A 262 -25.32 -15.29 4.97
N LEU A 263 -24.63 -14.14 5.01
CA LEU A 263 -24.15 -13.43 3.83
C LEU A 263 -23.07 -14.19 3.05
N LEU A 264 -22.22 -14.94 3.76
CA LEU A 264 -21.11 -15.70 3.18
C LEU A 264 -21.44 -17.18 3.00
N SER A 265 -22.63 -17.61 3.42
CA SER A 265 -23.10 -18.98 3.22
C SER A 265 -23.12 -19.32 1.73
N GLY A 266 -22.41 -20.39 1.35
CA GLY A 266 -22.36 -20.87 -0.03
C GLY A 266 -21.49 -20.04 -0.98
N VAL A 267 -20.83 -18.98 -0.52
CA VAL A 267 -19.87 -18.24 -1.35
C VAL A 267 -18.68 -19.14 -1.67
N LYS A 268 -18.52 -19.45 -2.97
CA LYS A 268 -17.35 -20.18 -3.49
C LYS A 268 -16.40 -19.19 -4.15
N ALA A 269 -15.18 -19.12 -3.65
CA ALA A 269 -14.16 -18.22 -4.15
C ALA A 269 -12.87 -18.98 -4.44
N THR A 270 -12.12 -18.52 -5.44
CA THR A 270 -10.76 -19.01 -5.74
C THR A 270 -9.78 -18.58 -4.65
N LEU A 271 -9.98 -17.37 -4.10
CA LEU A 271 -9.15 -16.79 -3.04
C LEU A 271 -9.98 -15.88 -2.13
N TRP A 272 -9.66 -15.90 -0.84
CA TRP A 272 -10.12 -14.96 0.17
C TRP A 272 -8.96 -14.07 0.59
N LEU A 273 -9.11 -12.75 0.46
CA LEU A 273 -8.04 -11.78 0.62
C LEU A 273 -8.36 -10.74 1.71
N GLU A 274 -7.51 -10.67 2.72
CA GLU A 274 -7.58 -9.70 3.82
C GLU A 274 -6.40 -8.72 3.78
N GLU A 275 -6.64 -7.45 4.12
CA GLU A 275 -5.61 -6.39 4.08
C GLU A 275 -4.94 -6.16 5.43
N THR A 276 -4.24 -7.18 5.91
CA THR A 276 -3.53 -7.13 7.20
C THR A 276 -2.04 -7.46 7.07
N GLY A 277 -1.54 -7.61 5.84
CA GLY A 277 -0.13 -7.93 5.60
C GLY A 277 0.83 -6.81 5.99
N TYR A 278 2.09 -7.18 6.18
CA TYR A 278 3.07 -6.38 6.89
C TYR A 278 4.48 -6.59 6.34
N HIS A 279 5.34 -5.59 6.48
CA HIS A 279 6.78 -5.69 6.19
C HIS A 279 7.57 -5.58 7.49
N ASP A 280 8.75 -6.18 7.57
CA ASP A 280 9.65 -6.02 8.72
C ASP A 280 10.48 -4.74 8.63
N ASN A 281 11.32 -4.49 9.65
CA ASN A 281 12.16 -3.29 9.72
C ASN A 281 13.09 -3.17 8.51
N GLU A 282 13.71 -4.28 8.12
CA GLU A 282 14.57 -4.39 6.94
C GLU A 282 13.78 -4.43 5.62
N GLY A 283 12.45 -4.48 5.70
CA GLY A 283 11.53 -4.45 4.58
C GLY A 283 10.99 -5.81 4.15
N THR A 284 11.47 -6.93 4.69
CA THR A 284 10.99 -8.28 4.33
C THR A 284 9.47 -8.36 4.39
N GLN A 285 8.85 -8.79 3.30
CA GLN A 285 7.41 -8.92 3.24
C GLN A 285 6.95 -10.19 3.97
N ARG A 286 5.98 -10.04 4.87
CA ARG A 286 5.26 -11.16 5.47
C ARG A 286 4.02 -11.47 4.64
N LEU A 287 3.99 -12.68 4.09
CA LEU A 287 2.84 -13.23 3.41
C LEU A 287 2.11 -14.16 4.38
N LEU A 288 0.91 -13.77 4.81
CA LEU A 288 0.06 -14.63 5.61
C LEU A 288 -0.75 -15.49 4.64
N ALA A 289 -0.41 -16.77 4.50
CA ALA A 289 -1.02 -17.64 3.50
C ALA A 289 -1.30 -19.01 4.09
N ARG A 290 -2.55 -19.47 3.95
CA ARG A 290 -3.02 -20.74 4.52
C ARG A 290 -4.15 -21.35 3.70
N VAL A 291 -4.38 -22.63 3.93
CA VAL A 291 -5.64 -23.30 3.58
C VAL A 291 -6.42 -23.56 4.87
N ILE A 292 -7.73 -23.36 4.82
CA ILE A 292 -8.59 -23.61 5.98
C ILE A 292 -8.86 -25.12 6.06
N GLY A 293 -8.39 -25.77 7.12
CA GLY A 293 -8.70 -27.16 7.42
C GLY A 293 -10.11 -27.34 7.98
N ASN A 294 -10.45 -28.57 8.35
CA ASN A 294 -11.63 -28.81 9.17
C ASN A 294 -11.40 -28.42 10.64
N GLU A 295 -12.42 -28.56 11.51
CA GLU A 295 -12.33 -28.19 12.94
C GLU A 295 -11.19 -28.87 13.71
N GLN A 296 -10.76 -30.06 13.27
CA GLN A 296 -9.67 -30.81 13.90
C GLN A 296 -8.29 -30.36 13.39
N GLU A 297 -8.22 -29.93 12.13
CA GLU A 297 -6.98 -29.54 11.45
C GLU A 297 -6.60 -28.08 11.69
N GLY A 298 -7.58 -27.18 11.82
CA GLY A 298 -7.32 -25.76 11.96
C GLY A 298 -6.65 -25.16 10.71
N ASP A 299 -5.52 -24.47 10.91
CA ASP A 299 -4.80 -23.81 9.82
C ASP A 299 -3.80 -24.75 9.16
N LEU A 300 -3.99 -24.98 7.85
CA LEU A 300 -3.09 -25.78 7.03
C LEU A 300 -2.12 -24.88 6.26
N PRO A 301 -0.91 -25.38 5.94
CA PRO A 301 0.01 -24.66 5.07
C PRO A 301 -0.58 -24.44 3.67
N PRO A 302 -0.03 -23.50 2.87
CA PRO A 302 -0.42 -23.32 1.47
C PRO A 302 -0.39 -24.64 0.68
N ASP A 303 -1.43 -24.87 -0.11
CA ASP A 303 -1.50 -26.03 -0.99
C ASP A 303 -0.67 -25.82 -2.28
N ARG A 304 -0.57 -26.87 -3.11
CA ARG A 304 0.17 -26.85 -4.38
C ARG A 304 -0.26 -25.71 -5.31
N ALA A 305 -1.52 -25.30 -5.27
CA ALA A 305 -2.03 -24.23 -6.13
C ALA A 305 -1.67 -22.84 -5.59
N LEU A 306 -1.60 -22.66 -4.27
CA LEU A 306 -1.30 -21.38 -3.63
C LEU A 306 0.21 -21.03 -3.67
N TRP A 307 1.11 -22.01 -3.68
CA TRP A 307 2.56 -21.75 -3.78
C TRP A 307 2.98 -20.93 -5.03
N PRO A 308 2.50 -21.22 -6.25
CA PRO A 308 2.76 -20.37 -7.41
C PRO A 308 2.37 -18.90 -7.25
N LEU A 309 1.29 -18.60 -6.50
CA LEU A 309 0.95 -17.22 -6.16
C LEU A 309 2.01 -16.60 -5.25
N ILE A 310 2.39 -17.32 -4.19
CA ILE A 310 3.42 -16.88 -3.23
C ILE A 310 4.73 -16.58 -3.96
N ASP A 311 5.17 -17.45 -4.87
CA ASP A 311 6.38 -17.26 -5.66
C ASP A 311 6.28 -16.03 -6.57
N SER A 312 5.11 -15.79 -7.17
CA SER A 312 4.87 -14.61 -8.01
C SER A 312 4.90 -13.32 -7.17
N LEU A 313 4.33 -13.34 -5.96
CA LEU A 313 4.38 -12.20 -5.03
C LEU A 313 5.81 -11.93 -4.53
N ALA A 314 6.60 -12.98 -4.31
CA ALA A 314 8.02 -12.88 -3.96
C ALA A 314 8.83 -12.25 -5.11
N GLN A 315 8.56 -12.63 -6.36
CA GLN A 315 9.17 -12.01 -7.54
C GLN A 315 8.81 -10.53 -7.65
N ASP A 316 7.57 -10.15 -7.34
CA ASP A 316 7.18 -8.74 -7.29
C ASP A 316 7.96 -7.98 -6.21
N ALA A 317 8.08 -8.53 -5.01
CA ALA A 317 8.86 -7.93 -3.92
C ALA A 317 10.35 -7.77 -4.28
N ALA A 318 10.92 -8.75 -5.00
CA ALA A 318 12.31 -8.72 -5.43
C ALA A 318 12.64 -7.54 -6.37
N LEU A 319 11.66 -6.98 -7.10
CA LEU A 319 11.86 -5.76 -7.90
C LEU A 319 12.25 -4.55 -7.03
N TRP A 320 11.69 -4.49 -5.82
CA TRP A 320 12.03 -3.54 -4.75
C TRP A 320 13.17 -4.03 -3.85
N LYS A 321 13.91 -5.09 -4.25
CA LYS A 321 14.97 -5.70 -3.42
C LYS A 321 14.48 -6.09 -2.03
N VAL A 322 13.23 -6.52 -1.93
CA VAL A 322 12.60 -6.96 -0.69
C VAL A 322 12.51 -8.47 -0.70
N GLY A 323 12.99 -9.11 0.38
CA GLY A 323 12.78 -10.53 0.63
C GLY A 323 11.36 -10.81 1.10
N TYR A 324 11.03 -12.08 1.31
CA TYR A 324 9.73 -12.48 1.82
C TYR A 324 9.87 -13.62 2.84
N ARG A 325 8.84 -13.76 3.69
CA ARG A 325 8.59 -14.99 4.44
C ARG A 325 7.11 -15.31 4.42
N VAL A 326 6.79 -16.58 4.64
CA VAL A 326 5.41 -17.07 4.68
C VAL A 326 5.08 -17.51 6.10
N GLU A 327 3.90 -17.13 6.57
CA GLU A 327 3.35 -17.60 7.84
C GLU A 327 1.98 -18.24 7.58
N SER A 328 1.79 -19.49 8.00
CA SER A 328 0.54 -20.24 7.80
C SER A 328 -0.46 -19.98 8.92
N ARG A 329 -0.96 -18.75 8.97
CA ARG A 329 -1.94 -18.28 9.96
C ARG A 329 -2.68 -17.05 9.46
N SER A 330 -3.79 -16.68 10.10
CA SER A 330 -4.36 -15.33 9.95
C SER A 330 -3.58 -14.30 10.80
N LEU A 331 -3.94 -13.03 10.69
CA LEU A 331 -3.49 -12.04 11.67
C LEU A 331 -4.04 -12.40 13.06
N ASN A 332 -3.20 -12.30 14.09
CA ASN A 332 -3.62 -12.56 15.47
C ASN A 332 -4.56 -11.43 15.95
N LYS A 333 -5.86 -11.72 16.06
CA LYS A 333 -6.84 -10.79 16.68
C LYS A 333 -7.17 -11.19 18.13
N ALA A 334 -6.15 -11.59 18.89
CA ALA A 334 -6.27 -12.17 20.24
C ALA A 334 -6.94 -11.25 21.28
N PHE A 335 -7.14 -9.96 20.96
CA PHE A 335 -7.79 -8.99 21.83
C PHE A 335 -9.33 -9.04 21.79
N PHE A 336 -9.93 -9.68 20.78
CA PHE A 336 -11.38 -9.77 20.65
C PHE A 336 -11.86 -11.18 21.02
N GLN A 337 -12.74 -11.29 22.03
CA GLN A 337 -13.29 -12.57 22.50
C GLN A 337 -13.90 -13.44 21.38
N ASN A 338 -14.41 -12.80 20.32
CA ASN A 338 -15.03 -13.49 19.19
C ASN A 338 -14.16 -13.54 17.91
N GLY A 339 -12.91 -13.08 17.95
CA GLY A 339 -12.02 -13.06 16.79
C GLY A 339 -12.57 -12.29 15.58
N CYS A 340 -12.00 -12.51 14.40
CA CYS A 340 -12.47 -11.86 13.18
C CYS A 340 -13.71 -12.59 12.59
N PRO A 341 -14.84 -11.91 12.36
CA PRO A 341 -16.03 -12.54 11.76
C PRO A 341 -15.75 -13.07 10.36
N PHE A 342 -14.92 -12.38 9.56
CA PHE A 342 -14.55 -12.82 8.21
C PHE A 342 -13.79 -14.14 8.23
N ASN A 343 -12.74 -14.25 9.04
CA ASN A 343 -11.95 -15.48 9.15
C ASN A 343 -12.77 -16.68 9.67
N LYS A 344 -13.77 -16.43 10.53
CA LYS A 344 -14.68 -17.47 11.04
C LYS A 344 -15.62 -18.06 9.98
N GLN A 345 -15.86 -17.33 8.88
CA GLN A 345 -16.76 -17.80 7.81
C GLN A 345 -16.02 -18.40 6.62
N LEU A 346 -14.69 -18.53 6.69
CA LEU A 346 -13.95 -19.18 5.63
C LEU A 346 -14.29 -20.67 5.63
N PRO A 347 -14.79 -21.24 4.51
CA PRO A 347 -15.14 -22.66 4.46
C PRO A 347 -13.88 -23.53 4.45
N THR A 348 -14.00 -24.78 4.90
CA THR A 348 -12.93 -25.78 4.73
C THR A 348 -12.51 -25.89 3.26
N GLY A 349 -11.20 -25.93 3.02
CA GLY A 349 -10.57 -25.87 1.70
C GLY A 349 -10.37 -24.47 1.14
N ALA A 350 -10.86 -23.41 1.79
CA ALA A 350 -10.63 -22.04 1.36
C ALA A 350 -9.13 -21.69 1.36
N ARG A 351 -8.67 -21.06 0.28
CA ARG A 351 -7.35 -20.43 0.23
C ARG A 351 -7.45 -19.01 0.73
N TYR A 352 -6.64 -18.69 1.74
CA TYR A 352 -6.58 -17.38 2.36
C TYR A 352 -5.21 -16.75 2.10
N LEU A 353 -5.23 -15.47 1.77
CA LEU A 353 -4.04 -14.62 1.68
C LEU A 353 -4.28 -13.33 2.46
N ALA A 354 -3.26 -12.87 3.18
CA ALA A 354 -3.18 -11.51 3.68
C ALA A 354 -1.85 -10.86 3.26
N ILE A 355 -1.99 -9.73 2.57
CA ILE A 355 -0.91 -8.83 2.12
C ILE A 355 -1.33 -7.40 2.44
N GLY A 356 -0.37 -6.49 2.59
CA GLY A 356 -0.66 -5.13 3.04
C GLY A 356 0.54 -4.21 2.94
N ILE A 357 0.36 -2.99 3.42
CA ILE A 357 1.26 -1.86 3.20
C ILE A 357 2.01 -1.41 4.46
N ASN A 358 1.78 -2.08 5.59
CA ASN A 358 2.26 -1.69 6.90
C ASN A 358 3.72 -2.13 7.17
N ASP A 359 4.35 -1.49 8.16
CA ASP A 359 5.67 -1.82 8.70
C ASP A 359 5.69 -1.65 10.24
N PRO A 360 6.77 -2.02 10.98
CA PRO A 360 6.85 -1.94 12.45
C PRO A 360 6.56 -0.55 13.03
N ARG A 361 6.73 0.49 12.20
CA ARG A 361 6.54 1.89 12.56
C ARG A 361 5.15 2.39 12.22
N SER A 362 4.26 1.54 11.70
CA SER A 362 2.93 1.98 11.29
C SER A 362 2.09 2.51 12.44
N GLY A 363 2.36 2.06 13.67
CA GLY A 363 1.76 2.65 14.86
C GLY A 363 0.23 2.54 14.87
N ILE A 364 -0.32 1.43 14.37
CA ILE A 364 -1.76 1.15 14.38
C ILE A 364 -2.30 1.37 15.81
N HIS A 365 -3.40 2.12 15.91
CA HIS A 365 -4.05 2.56 17.16
C HIS A 365 -3.22 3.47 18.07
N LYS A 366 -2.11 4.02 17.58
CA LYS A 366 -1.23 4.95 18.31
C LYS A 366 -1.18 6.31 17.63
N PRO A 367 -0.79 7.37 18.36
CA PRO A 367 -0.48 8.66 17.72
C PRO A 367 0.60 8.53 16.66
N ASN A 368 0.53 9.41 15.65
CA ASN A 368 1.43 9.40 14.49
C ASN A 368 1.38 8.10 13.66
N GLU A 369 0.20 7.46 13.61
CA GLU A 369 -0.05 6.33 12.71
C GLU A 369 0.35 6.70 11.27
N SER A 370 1.06 5.80 10.61
CA SER A 370 1.61 6.06 9.28
C SER A 370 1.88 4.80 8.46
N ILE A 371 2.09 4.96 7.17
CA ILE A 371 2.55 3.88 6.28
C ILE A 371 3.78 4.32 5.48
N PRO A 372 4.73 3.42 5.21
CA PRO A 372 5.84 3.71 4.30
C PRO A 372 5.31 3.90 2.86
N ALA A 373 5.71 4.99 2.21
CA ALA A 373 5.25 5.32 0.85
C ALA A 373 5.55 4.23 -0.19
N TRP A 374 6.71 3.58 -0.06
CA TRP A 374 7.22 2.64 -1.07
C TRP A 374 6.42 1.34 -1.17
N THR A 375 5.72 0.94 -0.10
CA THR A 375 4.95 -0.32 -0.09
C THR A 375 3.70 -0.23 -0.97
N ILE A 376 3.22 0.98 -1.24
CA ILE A 376 1.97 1.20 -1.98
C ILE A 376 2.07 0.67 -3.41
N ARG A 377 3.13 1.00 -4.14
CA ARG A 377 3.30 0.56 -5.54
C ARG A 377 3.58 -0.93 -5.66
N LEU A 378 4.31 -1.49 -4.69
CA LEU A 378 4.45 -2.94 -4.56
C LEU A 378 3.07 -3.59 -4.34
N HIS A 379 2.25 -3.07 -3.44
CA HIS A 379 0.93 -3.63 -3.15
C HIS A 379 -0.04 -3.55 -4.35
N GLN A 380 -0.06 -2.43 -5.09
CA GLN A 380 -0.85 -2.32 -6.33
C GLN A 380 -0.46 -3.39 -7.35
N ARG A 381 0.84 -3.63 -7.50
CA ARG A 381 1.36 -4.66 -8.40
C ARG A 381 0.95 -6.05 -7.94
N GLN A 382 1.04 -6.33 -6.64
CA GLN A 382 0.66 -7.62 -6.07
C GLN A 382 -0.83 -7.92 -6.21
N LEU A 383 -1.70 -6.92 -6.13
CA LEU A 383 -3.13 -7.09 -6.42
C LEU A 383 -3.36 -7.54 -7.87
N ALA A 384 -2.64 -6.96 -8.85
CA ALA A 384 -2.71 -7.42 -10.23
C ALA A 384 -2.22 -8.87 -10.38
N THR A 385 -1.12 -9.23 -9.72
CA THR A 385 -0.58 -10.60 -9.70
C THR A 385 -1.57 -11.60 -9.10
N VAL A 386 -2.30 -11.21 -8.03
CA VAL A 386 -3.39 -12.02 -7.46
C VAL A 386 -4.49 -12.26 -8.50
N PHE A 387 -4.91 -11.24 -9.25
CA PHE A 387 -5.99 -11.37 -10.22
C PHE A 387 -5.60 -12.32 -11.37
N GLU A 388 -4.37 -12.19 -11.87
CA GLU A 388 -3.83 -13.08 -12.90
C GLU A 388 -3.70 -14.53 -12.41
N TRP A 389 -3.27 -14.74 -11.17
CA TRP A 389 -3.25 -16.09 -10.59
C TRP A 389 -4.65 -16.67 -10.45
N ILE A 390 -5.64 -15.89 -10.00
CA ILE A 390 -7.04 -16.34 -9.90
C ILE A 390 -7.57 -16.77 -11.27
N ASN A 391 -7.29 -15.97 -12.31
CA ASN A 391 -7.67 -16.25 -13.68
C ASN A 391 -7.09 -17.60 -14.16
N ARG A 392 -5.79 -17.83 -13.96
CA ARG A 392 -5.10 -19.09 -14.34
C ARG A 392 -5.65 -20.31 -13.62
N ILE A 393 -5.76 -20.23 -12.29
CA ILE A 393 -6.27 -21.36 -11.48
C ILE A 393 -7.71 -21.70 -11.85
N ALA A 394 -8.55 -20.69 -12.11
CA ALA A 394 -9.92 -20.92 -12.53
C ALA A 394 -10.03 -21.48 -13.95
N ALA A 395 -9.07 -21.19 -14.83
CA ALA A 395 -8.95 -21.78 -16.16
C ALA A 395 -8.37 -23.21 -16.15
N GLY A 396 -7.88 -23.70 -15.01
CA GLY A 396 -7.31 -25.04 -14.85
C GLY A 396 -5.82 -25.15 -15.16
N GLU A 397 -5.10 -24.02 -15.17
CA GLU A 397 -3.64 -23.94 -15.40
C GLU A 397 -2.80 -24.12 -14.13
#